data_AF-A0A061D051-F1
#
_entry.id   AF-A0A061D051-F1
#
_cell.length_a   1.000
_cell.length_b   1.000
_cell.length_c   1.000
_cell.angle_alpha   90.00
_cell.angle_beta   90.00
_cell.angle_gamma   90.00
#
_symmetry.space_group_name_H-M   'P 1'
#
loop_
_entity.id
_entity.type
_entity.pdbx_description
1 polymer ?
#
loop_
_entity_poly.entity_id
_entity_poly.type
_entity_poly.pdbx_seq_one_letter_code
_entity_poly.pdbx_strand_id
1 'polypeptide(L)'
;MKGIGSFSKRGAAFLPIKWQQMTQQRYLGQAPSGRQLNSIDASWTEAKKLFYKPALGYAEFAKRVEALRMLAFWALVTGLTVDIVLDPPKSQYWAKWNLIKMPSRIMEKFGGQTKTEAPPAPAKLGADLLTDAAREYHRICNL
;
A
#
# COMPACT_ATOMS: atom_id res chain seq x y z
N MET A 1 29.78 -81.01 -23.87
CA MET A 1 28.82 -80.51 -24.87
C MET A 1 27.75 -79.69 -24.15
N LYS A 2 27.45 -78.46 -24.63
CA LYS A 2 26.28 -77.59 -24.31
C LYS A 2 26.16 -77.12 -22.84
N GLY A 3 25.94 -75.85 -22.50
CA GLY A 3 25.70 -74.64 -23.28
C GLY A 3 25.41 -73.46 -22.33
N ILE A 4 25.97 -72.29 -22.66
CA ILE A 4 25.45 -70.92 -22.62
C ILE A 4 24.23 -70.64 -21.70
N GLY A 5 24.39 -69.67 -20.78
CA GLY A 5 23.30 -68.95 -20.12
C GLY A 5 23.83 -67.69 -19.42
N SER A 6 24.04 -66.60 -20.16
CA SER A 6 23.21 -65.39 -20.17
C SER A 6 23.57 -64.36 -19.08
N PHE A 7 24.35 -63.37 -19.51
CA PHE A 7 24.74 -62.17 -18.77
C PHE A 7 23.58 -61.16 -18.87
N SER A 8 22.76 -61.05 -17.83
CA SER A 8 21.65 -60.08 -17.79
C SER A 8 22.09 -58.76 -17.15
N LYS A 9 21.97 -57.71 -17.95
CA LYS A 9 22.32 -56.31 -17.66
C LYS A 9 21.23 -55.62 -16.84
N ARG A 10 21.72 -54.71 -15.96
CA ARG A 10 21.13 -53.41 -15.58
C ARG A 10 19.92 -53.40 -14.65
N GLY A 11 20.08 -52.61 -13.58
CA GLY A 11 18.98 -52.08 -12.79
C GLY A 11 19.47 -51.39 -11.53
N ALA A 12 20.32 -50.36 -11.64
CA ALA A 12 20.58 -49.46 -10.53
C ALA A 12 19.27 -48.73 -10.21
N ALA A 13 18.55 -49.20 -9.20
CA ALA A 13 17.35 -48.57 -8.70
C ALA A 13 17.75 -47.24 -8.04
N PHE A 14 17.55 -46.16 -8.78
CA PHE A 14 17.58 -44.79 -8.28
C PHE A 14 16.44 -44.66 -7.27
N LEU A 15 16.74 -44.76 -5.97
CA LEU A 15 15.77 -44.47 -4.92
C LEU A 15 15.35 -43.00 -5.06
N PRO A 16 14.04 -42.68 -5.03
CA PRO A 16 13.60 -41.30 -5.14
C PRO A 16 14.11 -40.52 -3.94
N ILE A 17 14.92 -39.51 -4.20
CA ILE A 17 15.28 -38.46 -3.23
C ILE A 17 13.98 -37.74 -2.88
N LYS A 18 13.31 -38.22 -1.83
CA LYS A 18 12.25 -37.47 -1.17
C LYS A 18 12.91 -36.27 -0.51
N TRP A 19 12.83 -35.13 -1.17
CA TRP A 19 13.00 -33.82 -0.56
C TRP A 19 11.87 -33.64 0.46
N GLN A 20 12.03 -34.24 1.64
CA GLN A 20 11.27 -33.78 2.78
C GLN A 20 11.75 -32.37 3.04
N GLN A 21 10.96 -31.39 2.61
CA GLN A 21 11.10 -30.03 3.09
C GLN A 21 10.84 -30.11 4.60
N MET A 22 11.91 -30.29 5.36
CA MET A 22 11.93 -30.02 6.79
C MET A 22 11.54 -28.56 6.92
N THR A 23 10.26 -28.33 7.13
CA THR A 23 9.76 -27.07 7.63
C THR A 23 10.41 -26.93 9.00
N GLN A 24 11.55 -26.22 9.06
CA GLN A 24 12.11 -25.81 10.33
C GLN A 24 11.08 -24.90 10.98
N GLN A 25 10.24 -25.48 11.83
CA GLN A 25 9.43 -24.70 12.75
C GLN A 25 10.39 -24.10 13.76
N ARG A 26 10.81 -22.86 13.48
CA ARG A 26 11.42 -22.02 14.49
C ARG A 26 10.34 -21.74 15.51
N TYR A 27 10.35 -22.47 16.61
CA TYR A 27 9.71 -22.03 17.84
C TYR A 27 10.46 -20.76 18.26
N LEU A 28 10.00 -19.62 17.76
CA LEU A 28 10.41 -18.28 18.17
C LEU A 28 10.19 -18.23 19.68
N GLY A 29 11.23 -18.58 20.44
CA GLY A 29 11.16 -18.89 21.86
C GLY A 29 10.27 -17.89 22.58
N GLN A 30 9.15 -18.38 23.12
CA GLN A 30 8.15 -17.58 23.84
C GLN A 30 7.94 -16.17 23.28
N ALA A 31 7.90 -15.97 21.94
CA ALA A 31 7.22 -14.81 21.40
C ALA A 31 5.77 -15.02 21.81
N PRO A 32 5.24 -14.30 22.82
CA PRO A 32 3.93 -14.61 23.33
C PRO A 32 3.00 -14.31 22.18
N SER A 33 2.38 -15.35 21.60
CA SER A 33 1.63 -15.32 20.35
C SER A 33 1.01 -13.94 20.18
N GLY A 34 1.55 -13.16 19.24
CA GLY A 34 1.15 -11.76 19.05
C GLY A 34 -0.36 -11.73 19.06
N ARG A 35 -0.95 -10.96 20.00
CA ARG A 35 -2.40 -10.85 20.09
C ARG A 35 -2.91 -10.54 18.69
N GLN A 36 -3.89 -11.32 18.21
CA GLN A 36 -4.35 -11.31 16.82
C GLN A 36 -4.34 -9.87 16.29
N LEU A 37 -3.53 -9.60 15.26
CA LEU A 37 -3.34 -8.28 14.65
C LEU A 37 -4.68 -7.65 14.19
N ASN A 38 -5.73 -8.46 14.11
CA ASN A 38 -7.09 -8.09 13.78
C ASN A 38 -7.81 -7.29 14.90
N SER A 39 -7.25 -7.21 16.11
CA SER A 39 -7.86 -6.52 17.24
C SER A 39 -7.26 -5.12 17.43
N ILE A 40 -7.83 -4.11 16.76
CA ILE A 40 -7.37 -2.70 16.85
C ILE A 40 -7.45 -2.17 18.29
N ASP A 41 -8.52 -2.50 19.03
CA ASP A 41 -8.72 -2.06 20.42
C ASP A 41 -7.64 -2.59 21.38
N ALA A 42 -7.22 -3.83 21.12
CA ALA A 42 -6.13 -4.47 21.84
C ALA A 42 -4.80 -3.78 21.57
N SER A 43 -4.52 -3.43 20.31
CA SER A 43 -3.32 -2.70 19.92
C SER A 43 -3.29 -1.29 20.53
N TRP A 44 -4.43 -0.59 20.55
CA TRP A 44 -4.57 0.71 21.21
C TRP A 44 -4.27 0.64 22.70
N THR A 45 -4.79 -0.39 23.38
CA THR A 45 -4.57 -0.56 24.82
C THR A 45 -3.10 -0.84 25.15
N GLU A 46 -2.41 -1.68 24.37
CA GLU A 46 -0.97 -1.94 24.56
C GLU A 46 -0.09 -0.74 24.19
N ALA A 47 -0.45 0.00 23.13
CA ALA A 47 0.29 1.20 22.75
C ALA A 47 0.20 2.28 23.84
N LYS A 48 -0.98 2.50 24.44
CA LYS A 48 -1.12 3.44 25.56
C LYS A 48 -0.25 3.03 26.76
N LYS A 49 -0.15 1.74 27.08
CA LYS A 49 0.71 1.23 28.17
C LYS A 49 2.18 1.59 28.00
N LEU A 50 2.64 1.90 26.78
CA LEU A 50 4.01 2.35 26.56
C LEU A 50 4.31 3.68 27.29
N PHE A 51 3.31 4.56 27.42
CA PHE A 51 3.51 5.91 27.96
C PHE A 51 3.40 5.99 29.49
N TYR A 52 2.63 5.10 30.12
CA TYR A 52 2.37 5.17 31.56
C TYR A 52 2.87 3.98 32.38
N LYS A 53 3.25 2.85 31.75
CA LYS A 53 3.74 1.66 32.45
C LYS A 53 5.14 1.29 31.94
N PRO A 54 6.20 1.32 32.76
CA PRO A 54 7.50 0.81 32.33
C PRO A 54 7.40 -0.68 31.96
N ALA A 55 8.10 -1.10 30.91
CA ALA A 55 8.13 -2.50 30.50
C ALA A 55 9.08 -3.28 31.42
N LEU A 56 8.60 -4.38 31.98
CA LEU A 56 9.40 -5.21 32.89
C LEU A 56 10.41 -6.08 32.14
N GLY A 57 10.20 -6.28 30.82
CA GLY A 57 11.10 -7.06 29.98
C GLY A 57 11.05 -6.62 28.51
N TYR A 58 12.10 -6.97 27.77
CA TYR A 58 12.27 -6.60 26.36
C TYR A 58 11.14 -7.13 25.47
N ALA A 59 10.66 -8.34 25.73
CA ALA A 59 9.56 -8.94 24.98
C ALA A 59 8.26 -8.12 25.08
N GLU A 60 7.99 -7.49 26.22
CA GLU A 60 6.84 -6.60 26.36
C GLU A 60 7.06 -5.26 25.67
N PHE A 61 8.28 -4.72 25.77
CA PHE A 61 8.63 -3.47 25.11
C PHE A 61 8.49 -3.58 23.58
N ALA A 62 9.05 -4.63 22.98
CA ALA A 62 9.00 -4.89 21.55
C ALA A 62 7.55 -4.96 21.04
N LYS A 63 6.66 -5.63 21.79
CA LYS A 63 5.23 -5.71 21.46
C LYS A 63 4.51 -4.36 21.47
N ARG A 64 4.79 -3.53 22.47
CA ARG A 64 4.14 -2.22 22.59
C ARG A 64 4.59 -1.29 21.45
N VAL A 65 5.86 -1.37 21.06
CA VAL A 65 6.41 -0.64 19.91
C VAL A 65 5.80 -1.14 18.59
N GLU A 66 5.64 -2.45 18.43
CA GLU A 66 4.98 -3.02 17.25
C GLU A 66 3.51 -2.55 17.12
N ALA A 67 2.77 -2.55 18.23
CA ALA A 67 1.41 -2.01 18.26
C ALA A 67 1.35 -0.51 17.91
N LEU A 68 2.29 0.29 18.43
CA LEU A 68 2.41 1.71 18.12
C LEU A 68 2.70 1.94 16.64
N ARG A 69 3.61 1.15 16.04
CA ARG A 69 3.96 1.25 14.62
C ARG A 69 2.73 1.05 13.72
N MET A 70 1.93 0.03 14.00
CA MET A 70 0.72 -0.25 13.22
C MET A 70 -0.29 0.90 13.33
N LEU A 71 -0.50 1.43 14.53
CA LEU A 71 -1.39 2.58 14.74
C LEU A 71 -0.89 3.86 14.04
N ALA A 72 0.41 4.12 14.10
CA ALA A 72 1.01 5.28 13.44
C ALA A 72 0.86 5.20 11.92
N PHE A 73 1.04 4.01 11.34
CA PHE A 73 0.81 3.78 9.91
C PHE A 73 -0.63 4.11 9.52
N TRP A 74 -1.61 3.55 10.23
CA TRP A 74 -3.02 3.82 9.94
C TRP A 74 -3.41 5.27 10.20
N ALA A 75 -2.87 5.91 11.25
CA ALA A 75 -3.10 7.33 11.53
C ALA A 75 -2.59 8.23 10.40
N LEU A 76 -1.41 7.95 9.85
CA LEU A 76 -0.88 8.70 8.71
C LEU A 76 -1.69 8.46 7.44
N VAL A 77 -2.00 7.20 7.12
CA VAL A 77 -2.78 6.86 5.92
C VAL A 77 -4.15 7.50 5.99
N THR A 78 -4.86 7.38 7.10
CA THR A 78 -6.19 7.98 7.28
C THR A 78 -6.13 9.49 7.35
N GLY A 79 -5.15 10.08 8.05
CA GLY A 79 -4.94 11.52 8.11
C GLY A 79 -4.70 12.14 6.74
N LEU A 80 -3.78 11.56 5.95
CA LEU A 80 -3.52 12.00 4.57
C LEU A 80 -4.73 11.77 3.66
N THR A 81 -5.49 10.69 3.87
CA THR A 81 -6.71 10.44 3.09
C THR A 81 -7.76 11.52 3.38
N VAL A 82 -7.96 11.89 4.65
CA VAL A 82 -8.89 12.96 5.02
C VAL A 82 -8.42 14.31 4.48
N ASP A 83 -7.13 14.60 4.58
CA ASP A 83 -6.51 15.82 4.05
C ASP A 83 -6.76 15.98 2.54
N ILE A 84 -6.53 14.91 1.78
CA ILE A 84 -6.79 14.87 0.34
C ILE A 84 -8.29 15.03 0.00
N VAL A 85 -9.17 14.54 0.86
CA VAL A 85 -10.62 14.65 0.67
C VAL A 85 -11.11 16.07 0.94
N LEU A 86 -10.56 16.75 1.96
CA LEU A 86 -10.94 18.12 2.32
C LEU A 86 -10.35 19.16 1.36
N ASP A 87 -9.04 19.06 1.10
CA ASP A 87 -8.29 19.97 0.24
C ASP A 87 -7.64 19.20 -0.93
N PRO A 88 -8.43 18.82 -1.95
CA PRO A 88 -7.91 18.10 -3.09
C PRO A 88 -6.90 18.97 -3.87
N PRO A 89 -5.76 18.40 -4.28
CA PRO A 89 -4.79 19.11 -5.10
C PRO A 89 -5.42 19.67 -6.38
N LYS A 90 -4.96 20.85 -6.83
CA LYS A 90 -5.42 21.53 -8.06
C LYS A 90 -4.99 20.81 -9.36
N SER A 91 -5.08 19.48 -9.42
CA SER A 91 -4.87 18.73 -10.65
C SER A 91 -6.22 18.43 -11.33
N GLN A 92 -6.22 18.40 -12.66
CA GLN A 92 -7.43 18.09 -13.43
C GLN A 92 -8.01 16.70 -13.09
N TYR A 93 -7.18 15.79 -12.59
CA TYR A 93 -7.60 14.47 -12.12
C TYR A 93 -8.58 14.58 -10.93
N TRP A 94 -8.23 15.35 -9.91
CA TRP A 94 -9.08 15.56 -8.72
C TRP A 94 -10.32 16.39 -9.02
N ALA A 95 -10.26 17.29 -10.01
CA ALA A 95 -11.45 18.02 -10.48
C ALA A 95 -12.51 17.09 -11.10
N LYS A 96 -12.09 15.96 -11.70
CA LYS A 96 -13.00 14.96 -12.30
C LYS A 96 -13.49 13.93 -11.29
N TRP A 97 -12.62 13.46 -10.39
CA TRP A 97 -12.88 12.35 -9.46
C TRP A 97 -13.21 12.76 -8.02
N ASN A 98 -13.45 14.05 -7.78
CA ASN A 98 -13.74 14.55 -6.44
C ASN A 98 -14.95 13.84 -5.81
N LEU A 99 -14.70 12.95 -4.84
CA LEU A 99 -15.73 12.09 -4.24
C LEU A 99 -16.88 12.89 -3.63
N ILE A 100 -16.60 14.10 -3.13
CA ILE A 100 -17.61 15.00 -2.55
C ILE A 100 -18.55 15.57 -3.62
N LYS A 101 -18.06 15.85 -4.83
CA LYS A 101 -18.86 16.43 -5.93
C LYS A 101 -19.46 15.37 -6.87
N MET A 102 -19.03 14.11 -6.76
CA MET A 102 -19.54 12.98 -7.55
C MET A 102 -21.04 12.70 -7.35
N PRO A 103 -21.61 12.66 -6.12
CA PRO A 103 -23.04 12.40 -5.97
C PRO A 103 -23.90 13.50 -6.62
N SER A 104 -23.50 14.77 -6.52
CA SER A 104 -24.15 15.89 -7.21
C SER A 104 -24.10 15.72 -8.74
N ARG A 105 -22.95 15.33 -9.30
CA ARG A 105 -22.80 15.08 -10.75
C ARG A 105 -23.57 13.86 -11.25
N ILE A 106 -23.72 12.83 -10.43
CA ILE A 106 -24.53 11.65 -10.76
C ILE A 106 -26.01 12.05 -10.73
N MET A 107 -26.44 12.81 -9.73
CA MET A 107 -27.81 13.34 -9.63
C MET A 107 -28.15 14.30 -10.78
N GLU A 108 -27.21 15.14 -11.22
CA GLU A 108 -27.34 16.00 -12.41
C GLU A 108 -27.49 15.19 -13.71
N LYS A 109 -26.84 14.02 -13.81
CA LYS A 109 -27.00 13.10 -14.94
C LYS A 109 -28.35 12.37 -14.98
N PHE A 110 -28.99 12.17 -13.82
CA PHE A 110 -30.33 11.57 -13.74
C PHE A 110 -31.47 12.61 -13.72
N GLY A 111 -31.17 13.86 -13.34
CA GLY A 111 -32.14 14.97 -13.22
C GLY A 111 -32.17 15.93 -14.40
N GLY A 112 -31.38 15.68 -15.45
CA GLY A 112 -31.46 16.34 -16.74
C GLY A 112 -31.44 17.86 -16.70
N GLN A 113 -30.27 18.48 -16.52
CA GLN A 113 -29.91 19.74 -17.20
C GLN A 113 -28.39 19.82 -17.36
N THR A 114 -27.93 19.63 -18.59
CA THR A 114 -26.54 19.86 -19.00
C THR A 114 -26.28 21.37 -19.06
N LYS A 115 -25.78 21.96 -17.97
CA LYS A 115 -24.94 23.15 -18.11
C LYS A 115 -23.54 22.66 -18.43
N THR A 116 -23.26 22.55 -19.73
CA THR A 116 -21.92 22.37 -20.26
C THR A 116 -21.08 23.58 -19.86
N GLU A 117 -20.43 23.53 -18.69
CA GLU A 117 -19.28 24.39 -18.44
C GLU A 117 -18.21 23.95 -19.42
N ALA A 118 -18.07 24.76 -20.47
CA ALA A 118 -17.05 24.60 -21.49
C ALA A 118 -15.68 24.39 -20.80
N PRO A 119 -14.81 23.54 -21.37
CA PRO A 119 -13.45 23.41 -20.86
C PRO A 119 -12.84 24.81 -20.69
N PRO A 120 -12.01 25.06 -19.65
CA PRO A 120 -11.28 26.32 -19.57
C PRO A 120 -10.59 26.50 -20.92
N ALA A 121 -10.86 27.65 -21.55
CA ALA A 121 -10.41 27.93 -22.90
C ALA A 121 -8.95 27.47 -23.05
N PRO A 122 -8.60 26.72 -24.12
CA PRO A 122 -7.22 26.28 -24.31
C PRO A 122 -6.34 27.51 -24.16
N ALA A 123 -5.30 27.39 -23.32
CA ALA A 123 -4.41 28.51 -23.00
C ALA A 123 -4.10 29.24 -24.30
N LYS A 124 -4.49 30.52 -24.40
CA LYS A 124 -4.37 31.28 -25.64
C LYS A 124 -2.90 31.30 -26.00
N LEU A 125 -2.55 30.54 -27.04
CA LEU A 125 -1.19 30.47 -27.52
C LEU A 125 -0.88 31.83 -28.14
N GLY A 126 0.16 32.51 -27.66
CA GLY A 126 0.62 33.75 -28.26
C GLY A 126 1.10 33.52 -29.70
N ALA A 127 1.36 34.60 -30.44
CA ALA A 127 1.92 34.52 -31.80
C ALA A 127 3.27 33.77 -31.86
N ASP A 128 3.94 33.66 -30.73
CA ASP A 128 5.19 32.97 -30.42
C ASP A 128 5.02 31.50 -30.02
N LEU A 129 3.82 30.93 -30.11
CA LEU A 129 3.47 29.55 -29.68
C LEU A 129 3.74 29.25 -28.19
N LEU A 130 3.99 30.28 -27.38
CA LEU A 130 4.21 30.18 -25.94
C LEU A 130 2.93 30.53 -25.18
N THR A 131 2.73 29.88 -24.04
CA THR A 131 1.68 30.24 -23.08
C THR A 131 2.16 31.39 -22.18
N ASP A 132 1.24 32.20 -21.67
CA ASP A 132 1.58 33.33 -20.79
C ASP A 132 2.39 32.87 -19.56
N ALA A 133 2.08 31.69 -19.02
CA ALA A 133 2.85 31.07 -17.93
C ALA A 133 4.30 30.73 -18.32
N ALA A 134 4.53 30.26 -19.56
CA ALA A 134 5.88 29.99 -20.05
C ALA A 134 6.68 31.28 -20.25
N ARG A 135 6.02 32.36 -20.68
CA ARG A 135 6.66 33.68 -20.85
C ARG A 135 7.08 34.28 -19.50
N GLU A 136 6.23 34.17 -18.49
CA GLU A 136 6.54 34.57 -17.11
C GLU A 136 7.76 33.80 -16.57
N TYR A 137 7.81 32.48 -16.81
CA TYR A 137 8.94 31.63 -16.40
C TYR A 137 10.25 32.04 -17.07
N HIS A 138 10.24 32.26 -18.40
CA HIS A 138 11.42 32.73 -19.12
C HIS A 138 11.86 34.12 -18.65
N ARG A 139 10.93 35.00 -18.27
CA ARG A 139 11.27 36.32 -17.72
C ARG A 139 11.97 36.23 -16.36
N ILE A 140 11.55 35.29 -15.51
CA ILE A 140 12.07 35.14 -14.15
C ILE A 140 13.39 34.35 -14.14
N CYS A 141 13.49 33.29 -14.95
CA CYS A 141 14.61 32.35 -14.90
C CYS A 141 15.74 32.66 -15.89
N ASN A 142 15.55 33.59 -16.82
CA ASN A 142 16.54 33.94 -17.84
C ASN A 142 17.10 35.37 -17.64
N LEU A 143 17.13 35.82 -16.38
CA LEU A 143 17.89 36.99 -15.91
C LEU A 143 19.36 36.63 -15.66
#